data_AF-A0A948TWH3-F1
#
_entry.id   AF-A0A948TWH3-F1
#
_cell.length_a   1.000
_cell.length_b   1.000
_cell.length_c   1.000
_cell.angle_alpha   90.00
_cell.angle_beta   90.00
_cell.angle_gamma   90.00
#
_symmetry.space_group_name_H-M   'P 1'
#
loop_
_entity.id
_entity.type
_entity.pdbx_description
1 polymer ?
#
loop_
_entity_poly.entity_id
_entity_poly.type
_entity_poly.pdbx_seq_one_letter_code
_entity_poly.pdbx_strand_id
1 'polypeptide(L)'
;MSALTQPNTAKVFTTGRSQAVRLPKEFRFSTKEVTIEWQGDAVVLRPKLDSATWAQQVMEAVAAFDHDFKIERSEEWPQADREQLLP
;
A
#
# COMPACT_ATOMS: atom_id res chain seq x y z
N MET A 1 26.98 16.33 2.37
CA MET A 1 26.86 15.77 3.73
C MET A 1 25.39 15.72 4.07
N SER A 2 24.74 14.56 3.93
CA SER A 2 23.32 14.40 4.22
C SER A 2 23.17 14.32 5.74
N ALA A 3 22.57 15.34 6.35
CA ALA A 3 22.25 15.28 7.77
C ALA A 3 21.26 14.13 7.99
N LEU A 4 21.59 13.23 8.91
CA LEU A 4 20.66 12.21 9.39
C LEU A 4 19.57 12.96 10.17
N THR A 5 18.46 13.30 9.51
CA THR A 5 17.29 13.88 10.17
C THR A 5 16.81 12.87 11.20
N GLN A 6 16.87 13.25 12.48
CA GLN A 6 16.34 12.39 13.54
C GLN A 6 14.84 12.16 13.32
N PRO A 7 14.33 10.93 13.51
CA PRO A 7 12.93 10.63 13.33
C PRO A 7 12.10 11.40 14.37
N ASN A 8 11.05 12.08 13.91
CA ASN A 8 10.07 12.69 14.80
C ASN A 8 9.30 11.61 15.56
N THR A 9 9.12 11.81 16.86
CA THR A 9 8.34 10.88 17.70
C THR A 9 6.88 11.32 17.78
N ALA A 10 5.95 10.36 17.76
CA ALA A 10 4.53 10.61 17.99
C ALA A 10 4.05 9.87 19.25
N LYS A 11 3.07 10.45 19.94
CA LYS A 11 2.50 9.81 21.14
C LYS A 11 1.48 8.75 20.75
N VAL A 12 1.67 7.53 21.25
CA VAL A 12 0.66 6.47 21.23
C VAL A 12 -0.24 6.62 22.45
N PHE A 13 -1.55 6.51 22.25
CA PHE A 13 -2.55 6.62 23.31
C PHE A 13 -3.76 5.74 23.00
N THR A 14 -4.71 5.65 23.94
CA THR A 14 -5.96 4.91 23.76
C THR A 14 -7.14 5.86 23.58
N THR A 15 -8.03 5.56 22.66
CA THR A 15 -9.32 6.23 22.47
C THR A 15 -10.45 5.20 22.56
N GLY A 16 -11.20 5.25 23.66
CA GLY A 16 -12.14 4.18 24.01
C GLY A 16 -11.43 2.83 24.14
N ARG A 17 -11.81 1.87 23.29
CA ARG A 17 -11.20 0.52 23.23
C ARG A 17 -10.09 0.39 22.18
N SER A 18 -9.76 1.46 21.47
CA SER A 18 -8.81 1.43 20.36
C SER A 18 -7.49 2.10 20.73
N GLN A 19 -6.39 1.64 20.11
CA GLN A 19 -5.12 2.36 20.13
C GLN A 19 -5.11 3.42 19.02
N ALA A 20 -4.47 4.56 19.28
CA ALA A 20 -4.33 5.66 18.35
C ALA A 20 -2.95 6.31 18.44
N VAL A 21 -2.51 6.93 17.35
CA VAL A 21 -1.28 7.72 17.27
C VAL A 21 -1.64 9.18 17.05
N ARG A 22 -1.11 10.09 17.87
CA ARG A 22 -1.32 11.53 17.67
C ARG A 22 -0.34 12.05 16.65
N LEU A 23 -0.81 12.30 15.42
CA LEU A 23 0.01 12.88 14.36
C LEU A 23 0.38 14.34 14.69
N PRO A 24 1.69 14.69 14.68
CA PRO A 24 2.14 16.08 14.70
C PRO A 24 1.60 16.86 13.50
N LYS A 25 1.64 18.20 13.56
CA LYS A 25 0.97 19.07 12.58
C LYS A 25 1.48 18.82 11.16
N GLU A 26 2.78 18.63 11.02
CA GLU A 26 3.51 18.40 9.78
C GLU A 26 3.24 17.03 9.13
N PHE A 27 2.65 16.07 9.87
CA PHE A 27 2.31 14.74 9.36
C PHE A 27 0.79 14.52 9.21
N ARG A 28 -0.02 15.58 9.29
CA ARG A 28 -1.48 15.45 9.14
C ARG A 28 -1.86 15.14 7.70
N PHE A 29 -2.70 14.13 7.52
CA PHE A 29 -3.34 13.86 6.24
C PHE A 29 -4.39 14.93 5.91
N SER A 30 -4.52 15.24 4.62
CA SER A 30 -5.62 16.06 4.08
C SER A 30 -6.89 15.22 3.83
N THR A 31 -6.76 13.90 3.81
CA THR A 31 -7.87 12.96 3.60
C THR A 31 -8.52 12.52 4.90
N LYS A 32 -9.77 12.04 4.81
CA LYS A 32 -10.52 11.50 5.95
C LYS A 32 -10.15 10.06 6.29
N GLU A 33 -9.66 9.31 5.32
CA GLU A 33 -9.32 7.90 5.44
C GLU A 33 -7.92 7.64 4.88
N VAL A 34 -7.28 6.60 5.44
CA VAL A 34 -5.98 6.09 5.02
C VAL A 34 -6.06 4.57 4.89
N THR A 35 -5.29 4.00 3.96
CA THR A 35 -4.97 2.58 3.97
C THR A 35 -3.87 2.32 4.99
N ILE A 36 -3.86 1.12 5.55
CA ILE A 36 -2.91 0.67 6.57
C ILE A 36 -2.35 -0.69 6.18
N GLU A 37 -1.04 -0.84 6.26
CA GLU A 37 -0.37 -2.12 6.06
C GLU A 37 0.88 -2.24 6.96
N TRP A 38 1.26 -3.49 7.23
CA TRP A 38 2.52 -3.80 7.89
C TRP A 38 3.63 -3.98 6.85
N GLN A 39 4.76 -3.32 7.08
CA GLN A 39 6.00 -3.53 6.32
C GLN A 39 7.13 -3.81 7.30
N GLY A 40 7.42 -5.09 7.54
CA GLY A 40 8.36 -5.50 8.56
C GLY A 40 7.89 -5.09 9.96
N ASP A 41 8.69 -4.28 10.64
CA ASP A 41 8.39 -3.71 11.96
C ASP A 41 7.66 -2.35 11.89
N ALA A 42 7.38 -1.84 10.68
CA ALA A 42 6.73 -0.57 10.47
C ALA A 42 5.24 -0.72 10.10
N VAL A 43 4.43 0.26 10.54
CA VAL A 43 3.07 0.49 10.02
C VAL A 43 3.13 1.61 8.99
N VAL A 44 2.71 1.32 7.76
CA VAL A 44 2.66 2.31 6.68
C VAL A 44 1.23 2.77 6.47
N LEU A 45 1.02 4.09 6.54
CA LEU A 45 -0.26 4.74 6.30
C LEU A 45 -0.18 5.53 4.99
N ARG A 46 -1.13 5.32 4.08
CA ARG A 46 -1.24 6.10 2.83
C ARG A 46 -2.63 6.70 2.69
N PRO A 47 -2.80 7.89 2.10
CA PRO A 47 -4.12 8.42 1.77
C PRO A 47 -4.93 7.39 0.99
N LYS A 48 -6.17 7.13 1.41
CA LYS A 48 -7.05 6.25 0.65
C LYS A 48 -7.49 6.98 -0.62
N LEU A 49 -7.13 6.42 -1.77
CA LEU A 49 -7.56 6.91 -3.06
C LEU A 49 -9.00 6.48 -3.34
N ASP A 50 -9.77 7.34 -3.99
CA ASP A 50 -11.02 6.91 -4.61
C ASP A 50 -10.72 6.05 -5.86
N SER A 51 -11.74 5.30 -6.30
CA SER A 51 -11.58 4.36 -7.41
C SER A 51 -11.16 5.03 -8.72
N ALA A 52 -11.57 6.28 -8.96
CA ALA A 52 -11.25 7.01 -10.18
C ALA A 52 -9.78 7.44 -10.18
N THR A 53 -9.32 8.03 -9.08
CA THR A 53 -7.94 8.46 -8.87
C THR A 53 -6.99 7.26 -8.90
N TRP A 54 -7.37 6.16 -8.25
CA TRP A 54 -6.62 4.91 -8.32
C TRP A 54 -6.51 4.41 -9.76
N ALA A 55 -7.62 4.35 -10.50
CA ALA A 55 -7.61 3.89 -11.89
C ALA A 55 -6.73 4.77 -12.77
N GLN A 56 -6.81 6.09 -12.60
CA GLN A 56 -5.95 7.03 -13.32
C GLN A 56 -4.46 6.78 -13.05
N GLN A 57 -4.06 6.65 -11.78
CA GLN A 57 -2.67 6.39 -11.41
C GLN A 57 -2.16 5.06 -11.98
N VAL A 58 -3.00 4.02 -11.97
CA VAL A 58 -2.65 2.72 -12.56
C VAL A 58 -2.46 2.85 -14.07
N MET A 59 -3.37 3.53 -14.76
CA MET A 59 -3.26 3.71 -16.21
C MET A 59 -2.02 4.54 -16.59
N GLU A 60 -1.70 5.58 -15.83
CA GLU A 60 -0.48 6.37 -16.02
C GLU A 60 0.78 5.53 -15.78
N ALA A 61 0.80 4.73 -14.71
CA ALA A 61 1.92 3.85 -14.41
C ALA A 61 2.12 2.80 -15.50
N VAL A 62 1.05 2.21 -16.03
CA VAL A 62 1.09 1.26 -17.15
C VAL A 62 1.59 1.95 -18.42
N ALA A 63 1.13 3.18 -18.70
CA ALA A 63 1.57 3.95 -19.87
C ALA A 63 3.06 4.35 -19.81
N ALA A 64 3.66 4.37 -18.62
CA ALA A 64 5.08 4.66 -18.43
C ALA A 64 6.02 3.46 -18.70
N PHE A 65 5.47 2.26 -18.92
CA PHE A 65 6.27 1.10 -19.32
C PHE A 65 6.74 1.23 -20.77
N ASP A 66 7.85 0.55 -21.09
CA ASP A 66 8.31 0.39 -22.46
C ASP A 66 7.22 -0.27 -23.31
N HIS A 67 6.90 0.33 -24.46
CA HIS A 67 5.92 -0.20 -25.40
C HIS A 67 6.34 -1.54 -26.01
N ASP A 68 7.64 -1.83 -26.04
CA ASP A 68 8.18 -3.10 -26.54
C ASP A 68 8.26 -4.20 -25.47
N PHE A 69 7.91 -3.88 -24.22
CA PHE A 69 7.82 -4.87 -23.16
C PHE A 69 6.68 -5.87 -23.45
N LYS A 70 7.05 -7.14 -23.64
CA LYS A 70 6.12 -8.24 -23.89
C LYS A 70 6.17 -9.22 -22.73
N ILE A 71 5.00 -9.51 -22.15
CA ILE A 71 4.81 -10.66 -21.26
C ILE A 71 4.20 -11.77 -22.10
N GLU A 72 4.97 -12.81 -22.37
CA GLU A 72 4.46 -14.02 -23.01
C GLU A 72 3.94 -14.98 -21.94
N ARG A 73 2.69 -15.42 -22.10
CA ARG A 73 2.13 -16.50 -21.29
C ARG A 73 2.79 -17.80 -21.74
N SER A 74 3.36 -18.57 -20.80
CA SER A 74 3.87 -19.90 -21.15
C SER A 74 2.72 -20.78 -21.64
N GLU A 75 2.96 -21.52 -22.72
CA GLU A 75 2.03 -22.54 -23.22
C GLU A 75 1.91 -23.69 -22.21
N GLU A 76 3.04 -24.03 -21.58
CA GLU A 76 3.10 -24.96 -20.46
C GLU A 76 2.94 -24.19 -19.15
N TRP A 77 1.72 -24.17 -18.63
CA TRP A 77 1.46 -23.77 -17.26
C TRP A 77 1.14 -25.05 -16.49
N PRO A 78 1.95 -25.45 -15.48
CA PRO A 78 1.60 -26.61 -14.66
C PRO A 78 0.27 -26.32 -13.99
N GLN A 79 -0.79 -26.96 -14.48
CA GLN A 79 -2.09 -26.92 -13.85
C GLN A 79 -2.01 -27.92 -12.71
N ALA A 80 -1.94 -27.41 -11.48
CA ALA A 80 -2.06 -28.27 -10.31
C ALA A 80 -3.37 -29.05 -10.41
N ASP A 81 -3.31 -30.35 -10.15
CA ASP A 81 -4.50 -31.17 -10.02
C ASP A 81 -5.43 -30.49 -9.01
N ARG A 82 -6.64 -30.15 -9.44
CA ARG A 82 -7.64 -29.62 -8.53
C ARG A 82 -7.93 -30.73 -7.52
N GLU A 83 -7.71 -30.42 -6.25
CA GLU A 83 -8.18 -31.25 -5.14
C GLU A 83 -9.67 -31.53 -5.38
N GLN A 84 -10.04 -32.81 -5.50
CA GLN A 84 -11.44 -33.18 -5.58
C GLN A 84 -12.11 -32.67 -4.31
N LEU A 85 -13.08 -31.77 -4.46
CA LEU A 85 -13.97 -31.40 -3.37
C LEU A 85 -14.50 -32.72 -2.78
N LEU A 86 -14.27 -32.93 -1.49
CA LEU A 86 -14.68 -34.14 -0.78
C LEU A 86 -16.17 -34.43 -1.07
N PRO A 87 -16.56 -35.71 -1.19
CA PRO A 87 -17.94 -36.09 -1.50
C PRO A 87 -18.96 -35.55 -0.50
#